data_AF-A0A7X3RB15-F1
#
_entry.id   AF-A0A7X3RB15-F1
#
_cell.length_a   1.000
_cell.length_b   1.000
_cell.length_c   1.000
_cell.angle_alpha   90.00
_cell.angle_beta   90.00
_cell.angle_gamma   90.00
#
_symmetry.space_group_name_H-M   'P 1'
#
loop_
_entity.id
_entity.type
_entity.pdbx_description
1 polymer ?
#
loop_
_entity_poly.entity_id
_entity_poly.type
_entity_poly.pdbx_seq_one_letter_code
_entity_poly.pdbx_strand_id
1 'polypeptide(L)' 'MDISHGVPVELKAGECMFHHCLNWHGTPPNITDRQRRAFVMIFMAKGVRYNNAQSPGHILVPTIEVPDGEPLTGDGFPVA' A
#
# COMPACT_ATOMS: atom_id res chain seq x y z
N MET A 1 6.82 1.69 -16.93
CA MET A 1 7.67 0.50 -17.15
C MET A 1 7.22 -0.17 -18.44
N ASP A 2 8.16 -0.70 -19.22
CA ASP A 2 7.84 -1.58 -20.36
C ASP A 2 7.26 -2.91 -19.83
N ILE A 3 6.21 -3.41 -20.47
CA ILE A 3 5.50 -4.63 -20.08
C ILE A 3 6.38 -5.88 -20.22
N SER A 4 7.49 -5.80 -20.94
CA SER A 4 8.47 -6.90 -21.09
C SER A 4 9.13 -7.33 -19.76
N HIS A 5 9.04 -6.51 -18.71
CA HIS A 5 9.69 -6.77 -17.41
C HIS A 5 8.77 -7.44 -16.37
N GLY A 6 7.56 -7.87 -16.74
CA GLY A 6 6.63 -8.50 -15.80
C GLY A 6 5.45 -9.20 -16.48
N VAL A 7 4.60 -9.83 -15.67
CA VAL A 7 3.37 -10.48 -16.14
C VAL A 7 2.18 -9.58 -15.77
N PRO A 8 1.39 -9.10 -16.75
CA PRO A 8 0.18 -8.33 -16.46
C PRO A 8 -0.85 -9.16 -15.69
N VAL A 9 -1.44 -8.56 -14.66
CA VAL A 9 -2.62 -9.11 -13.97
C VAL A 9 -3.79 -8.18 -14.26
N GLU A 10 -4.62 -8.57 -15.23
CA GLU A 10 -5.80 -7.81 -15.63
C GLU A 10 -6.96 -8.10 -14.66
N LEU A 11 -7.70 -7.04 -14.27
CA LEU A 11 -8.80 -7.13 -13.32
C LEU A 11 -10.05 -6.46 -13.89
N LYS A 12 -11.20 -7.07 -13.65
CA LYS A 12 -12.53 -6.46 -13.85
C LYS A 12 -12.93 -5.59 -12.66
N ALA A 13 -13.93 -4.74 -12.85
CA ALA A 13 -14.51 -3.97 -11.75
C ALA A 13 -15.04 -4.92 -10.65
N GLY A 14 -14.57 -4.74 -9.42
CA GLY A 14 -14.92 -5.58 -8.27
C GLY A 14 -13.93 -6.71 -7.98
N GLU A 15 -13.00 -7.01 -8.89
CA GLU A 15 -11.91 -7.95 -8.62
C GLU A 15 -10.77 -7.29 -7.85
N CYS A 16 -9.97 -8.09 -7.15
CA CYS A 16 -8.78 -7.62 -6.43
C CYS A 16 -7.60 -8.56 -6.68
N MET A 17 -6.40 -8.05 -6.39
CA MET A 17 -5.18 -8.84 -6.31
C MET A 17 -4.46 -8.54 -5.00
N PHE A 18 -3.67 -9.50 -4.53
CA PHE A 18 -2.79 -9.32 -3.38
C PHE A 18 -1.34 -9.41 -3.86
N HIS A 19 -0.48 -8.54 -3.36
CA HIS A 19 0.96 -8.66 -3.55
C HIS A 19 1.68 -8.45 -2.21
N HIS A 20 2.80 -9.13 -2.04
CA HIS A 20 3.68 -8.95 -0.88
C HIS A 20 4.41 -7.60 -0.97
N CYS A 21 4.75 -6.97 0.16
CA CYS A 21 5.41 -5.66 0.19
C CYS A 21 6.81 -5.63 -0.48
N LEU A 22 7.42 -6.80 -0.69
CA LEU A 22 8.69 -6.97 -1.40
C LEU A 22 8.53 -7.46 -2.85
N ASN A 23 7.30 -7.61 -3.35
CA ASN A 23 7.08 -7.99 -4.74
C ASN A 23 7.37 -6.80 -5.65
N TRP A 24 8.30 -6.95 -6.59
CA TRP A 24 8.52 -5.93 -7.62
C TRP A 24 7.29 -5.84 -8.51
N HIS A 25 6.68 -4.66 -8.55
CA HIS A 25 5.50 -4.42 -9.37
C HIS A 25 5.52 -3.02 -9.96
N GLY A 26 4.79 -2.85 -11.06
CA GLY A 26 4.66 -1.60 -11.75
C GLY A 26 3.36 -1.56 -12.52
N THR A 27 2.92 -0.36 -12.89
CA THR A 27 1.71 -0.21 -13.69
C THR A 27 2.02 0.52 -14.99
N PRO A 28 1.59 -0.01 -16.15
CA PRO A 28 1.79 0.66 -17.42
C PRO A 28 0.97 1.96 -17.51
N PRO A 29 1.38 2.90 -18.39
CA PRO A 29 0.59 4.08 -18.72
C PRO A 29 -0.82 3.70 -19.14
N ASN A 30 -1.81 4.50 -18.72
CA ASN A 30 -3.17 4.36 -19.21
C ASN A 30 -3.26 5.01 -20.60
N ILE A 31 -3.43 4.20 -21.64
CA ILE A 31 -3.54 4.66 -23.04
C ILE A 31 -5.00 4.82 -23.50
N THR A 32 -5.96 4.66 -22.59
CA THR A 32 -7.39 4.81 -22.89
C THR A 32 -7.87 6.23 -22.59
N ASP A 33 -9.03 6.58 -23.12
CA ASP A 33 -9.74 7.85 -22.88
C ASP A 33 -10.51 7.89 -21.54
N ARG A 34 -10.50 6.79 -20.77
CA ARG A 34 -11.21 6.65 -19.49
C ARG A 34 -10.25 6.63 -18.32
N GLN A 35 -10.67 7.18 -17.19
CA GLN A 35 -9.89 7.13 -15.95
C GLN A 35 -9.80 5.70 -15.39
N ARG A 36 -8.58 5.24 -15.08
CA ARG A 36 -8.37 4.02 -14.29
C ARG A 36 -8.48 4.37 -12.80
N ARG A 37 -9.45 3.76 -12.11
CA ARG A 37 -9.68 3.92 -10.66
C ARG A 37 -9.38 2.62 -9.94
N ALA A 38 -8.67 2.70 -8.82
CA ALA A 38 -8.35 1.57 -7.95
C ALA A 38 -8.32 2.04 -6.49
N PHE A 39 -8.49 1.11 -5.56
CA PHE A 39 -8.31 1.34 -4.12
C PHE A 39 -7.25 0.38 -3.62
N VAL A 40 -6.29 0.88 -2.85
CA VAL A 40 -5.16 0.11 -2.32
C VAL A 40 -5.31 0.03 -0.81
N MET A 41 -5.26 -1.17 -0.27
CA MET A 41 -5.25 -1.43 1.17
C MET A 41 -3.94 -2.13 1.52
N ILE A 42 -3.24 -1.61 2.54
CA ILE A 42 -2.01 -2.19 3.06
C ILE A 42 -2.34 -2.86 4.39
N PHE A 43 -2.30 -4.18 4.41
CA PHE A 43 -2.42 -4.96 5.64
C PHE A 43 -1.05 -5.18 6.25
N MET A 44 -0.96 -5.05 7.58
CA MET A 44 0.26 -5.26 8.34
C MET A 44 0.03 -6.33 9.39
N ALA A 45 1.06 -7.12 9.68
CA ALA A 45 0.98 -8.14 10.73
C ALA A 45 0.79 -7.50 12.11
N LYS A 46 0.11 -8.20 13.02
CA LYS A 46 0.01 -7.75 14.41
C LYS A 46 1.40 -7.61 15.03
N GLY A 47 1.63 -6.51 15.73
CA GLY A 47 2.89 -6.26 16.45
C GLY A 47 3.99 -5.60 15.61
N VAL A 48 3.70 -5.20 14.37
CA VAL A 48 4.58 -4.25 13.64
C VAL A 48 4.79 -3.00 14.50
N ARG A 49 6.00 -2.46 14.48
CA ARG A 49 6.38 -1.28 15.25
C ARG A 49 6.45 -0.07 14.35
N TYR A 50 6.05 1.07 14.88
CA TYR A 50 6.23 2.34 14.19
C TYR A 50 7.74 2.62 14.01
N ASN A 51 8.15 2.97 12.79
CA ASN A 51 9.52 3.37 12.46
C ASN A 51 9.47 4.70 11.70
N ASN A 52 9.46 5.80 12.43
CA ASN A 52 9.41 7.15 11.91
C ASN A 52 10.65 7.48 11.06
N ALA A 53 11.82 6.95 11.45
CA ALA A 53 13.08 7.22 10.75
C ALA A 53 13.06 6.75 9.29
N GLN A 54 12.23 5.76 8.94
CA GLN A 54 12.06 5.29 7.57
C GLN A 54 11.34 6.30 6.66
N SER A 55 10.37 7.05 7.19
CA SER A 55 9.57 8.01 6.39
C SER A 55 8.98 9.13 7.26
N PRO A 56 9.81 10.05 7.76
CA PRO A 56 9.36 11.05 8.73
C PRO A 56 8.37 12.08 8.18
N GLY A 57 8.27 12.20 6.86
CA GLY A 57 7.33 13.09 6.17
C GLY A 57 6.09 12.39 5.62
N HIS A 58 5.82 11.12 6.00
CA HIS A 58 4.65 10.42 5.50
C HIS A 58 3.36 11.12 5.97
N ILE A 59 2.38 11.25 5.07
CA ILE A 59 1.15 12.04 5.32
C ILE A 59 0.33 11.53 6.51
N LEU A 60 0.49 10.26 6.88
CA LEU A 60 -0.16 9.67 8.05
C LEU A 60 0.58 9.91 9.38
N VAL A 61 1.81 10.42 9.36
CA VAL A 61 2.57 10.67 10.61
C VAL A 61 1.78 11.50 11.63
N PRO A 62 1.07 12.59 11.27
CA PRO A 62 0.27 13.36 12.22
C PRO A 62 -0.91 12.58 12.85
N THR A 63 -1.29 11.43 12.28
CA THR A 63 -2.39 10.60 12.79
C THR A 63 -1.89 9.39 13.58
N ILE A 64 -0.57 9.22 13.77
CA ILE A 64 -0.01 8.11 14.55
C ILE A 64 -0.06 8.46 16.04
N GLU A 65 -0.67 7.58 16.82
CA GLU A 65 -0.93 7.78 18.25
C GLU A 65 0.15 7.19 19.18
N VAL A 66 1.13 6.48 18.61
CA VAL A 66 2.17 5.77 19.37
C VAL A 66 3.56 6.40 19.16
N PRO A 67 4.46 6.33 20.16
CA PRO A 67 5.85 6.74 19.99
C PRO A 67 6.61 5.90 18.95
N ASP A 68 7.71 6.46 18.43
CA ASP A 68 8.64 5.72 17.57
C ASP A 68 9.18 4.48 18.28
N GLY A 69 9.24 3.36 17.57
CA GLY A 69 9.66 2.07 18.09
C GLY A 69 8.57 1.28 18.82
N GLU A 70 7.41 1.86 19.13
CA GLU A 70 6.32 1.15 19.81
C GLU A 70 5.41 0.39 18.82
N PRO A 71 4.67 -0.64 19.27
CA PRO A 71 3.70 -1.34 18.44
C PRO A 71 2.69 -0.38 17.82
N LEU A 72 2.53 -0.43 16.50
CA LEU A 72 1.60 0.42 15.76
C LEU A 72 0.16 -0.01 16.06
N THR A 73 -0.55 0.82 16.82
CA THR A 73 -1.92 0.61 17.28
C THR A 73 -2.66 1.95 17.31
N GLY A 74 -3.95 1.96 17.67
CA GLY A 74 -4.81 3.15 17.71
C GLY A 74 -5.98 3.07 16.73
N ASP A 75 -6.84 4.10 16.75
CA ASP A 75 -8.07 4.11 15.95
C ASP A 75 -7.79 4.14 14.44
N GLY A 76 -6.64 4.71 14.04
CA GLY A 76 -6.16 4.72 12.66
C GLY A 76 -5.61 3.37 12.15
N PHE A 77 -5.37 2.40 13.04
CA PHE A 77 -4.81 1.08 12.70
C PHE A 77 -5.65 -0.05 13.32
N PRO A 78 -6.91 -0.21 12.88
CA PRO A 78 -7.81 -1.21 13.44
C PRO A 78 -7.35 -2.63 13.13
N VAL A 79 -7.67 -3.56 14.04
CA VAL A 79 -7.48 -4.99 13.82
C VAL A 79 -8.64 -5.49 12.96
N ALA A 80 -8.32 -6.22 11.88
CA ALA A 80 -9.29 -6.89 11.03
C ALA A 80 -9.82 -8.19 11.67
#